data_AF-A0AAE1WBR0-F1
#
_entry.id   AF-A0AAE1WBR0-F1
#
_cell.length_a   1.000
_cell.length_b   1.000
_cell.length_c   1.000
_cell.angle_alpha   90.00
_cell.angle_beta   90.00
_cell.angle_gamma   90.00
#
_symmetry.space_group_name_H-M   'P 1'
#
loop_
_entity.id
_entity.type
_entity.pdbx_description
1 polymer ?
#
loop_
_entity_poly.entity_id
_entity_poly.type
_entity_poly.pdbx_seq_one_letter_code
_entity_poly.pdbx_strand_id
1 'polypeptide(L)'
;MPTIKRMRNSRNVRPGLWMDGFAPYDRMYSCCPVILTPYNLLPRMCMISEYMFLTMVIHHGPSKPKGLIDVYLDLLIEELQNLWHVGVLAHDNVNNEIFTMRAVLMLTMNNIPAYGMASGWSTLGVMGCPICMEDTCAFYL
;
A
#
# COMPACT_ATOMS: atom_id res chain seq x y z
N MET A 1 10.84 -9.60 19.32
CA MET A 1 10.31 -8.25 19.01
C MET A 1 11.27 -7.57 18.03
N PRO A 2 10.88 -7.29 16.79
CA PRO A 2 11.78 -6.61 15.86
C PRO A 2 11.89 -5.14 16.30
N THR A 3 13.08 -4.75 16.73
CA THR A 3 13.43 -3.34 16.99
C THR A 3 13.11 -2.50 15.76
N ILE A 4 12.07 -1.68 15.84
CA ILE A 4 11.77 -0.64 14.85
C ILE A 4 12.98 0.31 14.87
N LYS A 5 13.92 0.14 13.93
CA LYS A 5 15.02 1.11 13.77
C LYS A 5 14.36 2.45 13.48
N ARG A 6 14.68 3.47 14.26
CA ARG A 6 14.15 4.81 14.00
C ARG A 6 14.91 5.39 12.80
N MET A 7 14.19 5.71 11.73
CA MET A 7 14.77 6.23 10.50
C MET A 7 15.21 7.70 10.72
N ARG A 8 16.48 7.91 11.11
CA ARG A 8 17.03 9.21 11.51
C ARG A 8 17.44 10.13 10.35
N ASN A 9 17.84 9.58 9.21
CA ASN A 9 18.28 10.36 8.04
C ASN A 9 17.05 10.87 7.26
N SER A 10 16.97 12.19 7.03
CA SER A 10 15.88 12.84 6.28
C SER A 10 15.86 12.45 4.80
N ARG A 11 17.00 11.97 4.27
CA ARG A 11 17.15 11.49 2.89
C ARG A 11 16.54 10.12 2.65
N ASN A 12 16.09 9.43 3.70
CA ASN A 12 15.35 8.17 3.57
C ASN A 12 13.86 8.42 3.28
N VAL A 13 13.25 7.54 2.51
CA VAL A 13 11.88 7.71 2.02
C VAL A 13 10.87 7.02 2.93
N ARG A 14 9.71 7.66 3.13
CA ARG A 14 8.58 7.15 3.91
C ARG A 14 7.38 7.05 2.99
N PRO A 15 7.31 6.03 2.14
CA PRO A 15 6.16 5.88 1.28
C PRO A 15 4.93 5.46 2.09
N GLY A 16 3.75 5.81 1.59
CA GLY A 16 2.51 5.17 1.99
C GLY A 16 1.91 4.46 0.78
N LEU A 17 1.20 3.39 1.08
CA LEU A 17 0.58 2.52 0.10
C LEU A 17 -0.90 2.88 -0.02
N TRP A 18 -1.38 3.00 -1.24
CA TRP A 18 -2.77 3.26 -1.58
C TRP A 18 -3.32 2.09 -2.38
N MET A 19 -4.49 1.60 -1.98
CA MET A 19 -5.22 0.59 -2.73
C MET A 19 -6.66 1.04 -2.87
N ASP A 20 -7.06 1.37 -4.10
CA ASP A 20 -8.45 1.68 -4.38
C ASP A 20 -9.20 0.41 -4.77
N GLY A 21 -10.32 0.18 -4.09
CA GLY A 21 -11.19 -0.96 -4.32
C GLY A 21 -11.88 -0.85 -5.68
N PHE A 22 -12.31 -2.01 -6.15
CA PHE A 22 -12.93 -2.21 -7.45
C PHE A 22 -14.16 -1.34 -7.72
N ALA A 23 -14.24 -0.78 -8.93
CA ALA A 23 -15.42 -0.06 -9.40
C ALA A 23 -16.63 -1.02 -9.43
N PRO A 24 -17.75 -0.69 -8.77
CA PRO A 24 -18.88 -1.62 -8.60
C PRO A 24 -19.66 -1.92 -9.89
N TYR A 25 -19.48 -1.11 -10.95
CA TYR A 25 -20.32 -1.16 -12.14
C TYR A 25 -19.79 -2.06 -13.27
N ASP A 26 -18.47 -2.29 -13.36
CA ASP A 26 -17.90 -3.09 -14.45
C ASP A 26 -17.07 -4.25 -13.89
N ARG A 27 -17.75 -5.38 -13.65
CA ARG A 27 -17.15 -6.62 -13.12
C ARG A 27 -16.26 -7.33 -14.15
N MET A 28 -16.27 -6.88 -15.40
CA MET A 28 -15.54 -7.53 -16.50
C MET A 28 -14.12 -6.98 -16.65
N TYR A 29 -13.88 -5.73 -16.22
CA TYR A 29 -12.60 -5.02 -16.30
C TYR A 29 -12.24 -4.30 -14.99
N SER A 30 -12.54 -4.92 -13.84
CA SER A 30 -12.27 -4.28 -12.56
C SER A 30 -10.79 -4.40 -12.21
N CYS A 31 -10.08 -3.28 -12.24
CA CYS A 31 -8.67 -3.16 -11.85
C CYS A 31 -8.57 -2.48 -10.48
N CYS A 32 -7.67 -2.98 -9.64
CA CYS A 32 -7.31 -2.38 -8.36
C CYS A 32 -5.86 -1.90 -8.45
N PRO A 33 -5.63 -0.58 -8.59
CA PRO A 33 -4.29 -0.03 -8.63
C PRO A 33 -3.68 -0.03 -7.23
N VAL A 34 -2.42 -0.44 -7.16
CA VAL A 34 -1.58 -0.35 -5.97
C VAL A 34 -0.56 0.76 -6.18
N ILE A 35 -0.71 1.84 -5.42
CA ILE A 35 0.04 3.08 -5.61
C ILE A 35 0.93 3.34 -4.39
N LEU A 36 2.19 3.66 -4.61
CA LEU A 36 3.11 4.16 -3.58
C LEU A 36 3.30 5.66 -3.74
N THR A 37 3.20 6.38 -2.62
CA THR A 37 3.39 7.83 -2.58
C THR A 37 4.39 8.21 -1.50
N PRO A 38 5.46 8.98 -1.80
CA PRO A 38 6.44 9.41 -0.81
C PRO A 38 5.88 10.52 0.09
N TYR A 39 5.65 10.23 1.38
CA TYR A 39 5.20 11.21 2.37
C TYR A 39 6.32 12.10 2.93
N ASN A 40 7.51 12.08 2.32
CA ASN A 40 8.54 13.09 2.56
C ASN A 40 8.17 14.44 1.97
N LEU A 41 7.27 14.45 0.99
CA LEU A 41 6.79 15.65 0.32
C LEU A 41 5.69 16.34 1.14
N LEU A 42 5.48 17.62 0.87
CA LEU A 42 4.36 18.36 1.45
C LEU A 42 3.02 17.72 1.08
N PRO A 43 1.98 17.80 1.93
CA PRO A 43 0.66 17.19 1.67
C PRO A 43 0.03 17.58 0.34
N ARG A 44 0.31 18.80 -0.13
CA ARG A 44 -0.19 19.29 -1.43
C ARG A 44 0.47 18.59 -2.63
N MET A 45 1.69 18.08 -2.45
CA MET A 45 2.47 17.44 -3.50
C MET A 45 2.27 15.92 -3.53
N CYS A 46 2.06 15.28 -2.38
CA CYS A 46 1.96 13.82 -2.33
C CYS A 46 0.77 13.26 -3.13
N MET A 47 -0.30 14.02 -3.31
CA MET A 47 -1.49 13.57 -4.07
C MET A 47 -1.47 14.00 -5.55
N ILE A 48 -0.37 14.57 -6.05
CA ILE A 48 -0.24 14.93 -7.48
C ILE A 48 0.32 13.71 -8.24
N SER A 49 -0.20 13.45 -9.43
CA SER A 49 0.08 12.25 -10.22
C SER A 49 1.56 12.02 -10.51
N GLU A 50 2.37 13.07 -10.64
CA GLU A 50 3.82 12.97 -10.89
C GLU A 50 4.59 12.38 -9.71
N TYR A 51 4.02 12.42 -8.51
CA TYR A 51 4.61 11.86 -7.29
C TYR A 51 3.93 10.57 -6.83
N MET A 52 2.97 10.05 -7.61
CA MET A 52 2.29 8.79 -7.36
C MET A 52 2.91 7.69 -8.23
N PHE A 53 3.47 6.67 -7.59
CA PHE A 53 4.10 5.55 -8.27
C PHE A 53 3.13 4.38 -8.35
N LEU A 54 2.61 4.09 -9.54
CA LEU A 54 1.86 2.86 -9.76
C LEU A 54 2.81 1.67 -9.69
N THR A 55 2.72 0.89 -8.63
CA THR A 55 3.55 -0.32 -8.45
C THR A 55 2.94 -1.52 -9.14
N MET A 56 1.61 -1.61 -9.14
CA MET A 56 0.91 -2.77 -9.67
C MET A 56 -0.54 -2.46 -10.01
N VAL A 57 -1.09 -3.24 -10.94
CA VAL A 57 -2.53 -3.28 -11.24
C VAL A 57 -3.04 -4.70 -11.05
N ILE A 58 -3.88 -4.90 -10.04
CA ILE A 58 -4.49 -6.20 -9.76
C ILE A 58 -5.78 -6.30 -10.57
N HIS A 59 -5.85 -7.25 -11.49
CA HIS A 59 -7.02 -7.44 -12.35
C HIS A 59 -7.97 -8.50 -11.78
N HIS A 60 -9.22 -8.14 -11.55
CA HIS A 60 -10.30 -9.06 -11.24
C HIS A 60 -11.18 -9.27 -12.47
N GLY A 61 -11.14 -10.49 -13.02
CA GLY A 61 -12.04 -10.95 -14.08
C GLY A 61 -12.66 -12.30 -13.73
N PRO A 62 -13.78 -12.68 -14.35
CA PRO A 62 -14.53 -13.91 -14.06
C PRO A 62 -13.69 -15.20 -14.16
N SER A 63 -12.59 -15.15 -14.91
CA SER A 63 -11.69 -16.28 -15.14
C SER A 63 -10.41 -16.26 -14.30
N LYS A 64 -10.22 -15.29 -13.38
CA LYS A 64 -8.98 -15.17 -12.60
C LYS A 64 -9.15 -15.67 -11.17
N PRO A 65 -8.15 -16.40 -10.62
CA PRO A 65 -8.21 -16.86 -9.24
C PRO A 65 -8.12 -15.65 -8.32
N LYS A 66 -9.14 -15.47 -7.47
CA LYS A 66 -9.15 -14.47 -6.38
C LYS A 66 -7.97 -14.63 -5.40
N GLY A 67 -7.26 -15.76 -5.44
CA GLY A 67 -6.16 -16.10 -4.53
C GLY A 67 -4.75 -15.74 -5.01
N LEU A 68 -4.58 -14.98 -6.10
CA LEU A 68 -3.24 -14.54 -6.51
C LEU A 68 -2.81 -13.20 -5.89
N ILE A 69 -3.72 -12.48 -5.24
CA ILE A 69 -3.42 -11.18 -4.62
C ILE A 69 -2.29 -11.29 -3.60
N ASP A 70 -2.26 -12.39 -2.84
CA ASP A 70 -1.23 -12.66 -1.85
C ASP A 70 0.14 -12.79 -2.50
N VAL A 71 0.25 -13.48 -3.64
CA VAL A 71 1.51 -13.63 -4.39
C VAL A 71 2.03 -12.27 -4.88
N TYR A 72 1.13 -11.43 -5.36
CA TYR A 72 1.45 -10.09 -5.80
C TYR A 72 1.92 -9.20 -4.64
N LEU A 73 1.18 -9.21 -3.53
CA LEU A 73 1.53 -8.42 -2.35
C LEU A 73 2.82 -8.92 -1.69
N ASP A 74 3.10 -10.22 -1.73
CA ASP A 74 4.32 -10.81 -1.17
C ASP A 74 5.57 -10.25 -1.88
N LEU A 75 5.54 -10.12 -3.20
CA LEU A 75 6.62 -9.48 -3.97
C LEU A 75 6.85 -8.03 -3.52
N LEU A 76 5.78 -7.25 -3.35
CA LEU A 76 5.87 -5.88 -2.89
C LEU A 76 6.42 -5.80 -1.45
N ILE A 77 6.00 -6.71 -0.58
CA ILE A 77 6.49 -6.80 0.80
C ILE A 77 7.98 -7.14 0.80
N GLU A 78 8.43 -8.08 -0.03
CA GLU A 78 9.83 -8.45 -0.16
C GLU A 78 10.68 -7.26 -0.63
N GLU A 79 10.24 -6.51 -1.63
CA GLU A 79 10.93 -5.30 -2.09
C GLU A 79 11.01 -4.24 -0.99
N LEU A 80 9.92 -3.99 -0.25
CA LEU A 80 9.90 -3.05 0.87
C LEU A 80 10.82 -3.50 2.01
N GLN A 81 10.89 -4.81 2.30
CA GLN A 81 11.81 -5.37 3.27
C GLN A 81 13.27 -5.22 2.81
N ASN A 82 13.56 -5.47 1.53
CA ASN A 82 14.89 -5.26 0.96
C ASN A 82 15.31 -3.79 1.03
N LEU A 83 14.42 -2.85 0.69
CA LEU A 83 14.65 -1.41 0.84
C LEU A 83 14.90 -0.98 2.29
N TRP A 84 14.31 -1.68 3.26
CA TRP A 84 14.50 -1.41 4.68
C TRP A 84 15.83 -1.97 5.21
N HIS A 85 16.11 -3.24 4.92
CA HIS A 85 17.23 -3.98 5.48
C HIS A 85 18.55 -3.68 4.77
N VAL A 86 18.55 -3.77 3.44
CA VAL A 86 19.70 -3.54 2.56
C VAL A 86 19.78 -2.05 2.19
N GLY A 87 18.67 -1.51 1.66
CA GLY A 87 18.64 -0.19 1.03
C GLY A 87 19.20 -0.21 -0.39
N VAL A 88 19.16 0.95 -1.06
CA VAL A 88 19.63 1.14 -2.43
C VAL A 88 20.58 2.33 -2.49
N LEU A 89 21.58 2.29 -3.38
CA LEU A 89 22.43 3.45 -3.61
C LEU A 89 21.65 4.51 -4.37
N ALA A 90 21.55 5.70 -3.78
CA ALA A 90 20.90 6.86 -4.36
C ALA A 90 21.89 8.03 -4.42
N HIS A 91 21.74 8.86 -5.44
CA HIS A 91 22.52 10.09 -5.59
C HIS A 91 21.73 11.26 -4.99
N ASP A 92 22.38 11.99 -4.08
CA ASP A 92 21.87 13.23 -3.51
C ASP A 92 22.35 14.40 -4.37
N ASN A 93 21.43 15.01 -5.12
CA ASN A 93 21.77 16.13 -6.00
C ASN A 93 22.16 17.41 -5.24
N VAL A 94 21.74 17.56 -3.97
CA VAL A 94 22.05 18.75 -3.17
C VAL A 94 23.49 18.74 -2.70
N ASN A 95 23.94 17.60 -2.18
CA ASN A 95 25.29 17.43 -1.65
C ASN A 95 26.27 16.79 -2.66
N ASN A 96 25.76 16.34 -3.81
CA ASN A 96 26.50 15.60 -4.83
C ASN A 96 27.21 14.35 -4.27
N GLU A 97 26.53 13.62 -3.38
CA GLU A 97 27.05 12.43 -2.71
C GLU A 97 26.19 11.21 -3.04
N ILE A 98 26.83 10.04 -3.08
CA ILE A 98 26.12 8.76 -3.14
C ILE A 98 25.91 8.29 -1.71
N PHE A 99 24.67 7.97 -1.35
CA PHE A 99 24.32 7.44 -0.04
C PHE A 99 23.41 6.22 -0.18
N THR A 100 23.36 5.40 0.87
CA THR A 100 22.40 4.30 0.93
C THR A 100 21.05 4.83 1.40
N MET A 101 20.10 4.94 0.47
CA MET A 101 18.72 5.27 0.73
C MET A 101 17.97 4.04 1.24
N ARG A 102 17.17 4.24 2.29
CA ARG A 102 16.24 3.22 2.80
C ARG A 102 14.82 3.73 2.73
N ALA A 103 13.87 2.81 2.63
CA ALA A 103 12.44 3.12 2.70
C ALA A 103 11.76 2.36 3.83
N VAL A 104 10.73 2.95 4.43
CA VAL A 104 9.85 2.30 5.40
C VAL A 104 8.42 2.70 5.11
N LEU A 105 7.56 1.70 4.95
CA LEU A 105 6.15 1.93 4.75
C LEU A 105 5.56 2.60 5.99
N MET A 106 5.01 3.81 5.83
CA MET A 106 4.48 4.60 6.94
C MET A 106 3.01 4.30 7.22
N LEU A 107 2.23 4.09 6.16
CA LEU A 107 0.79 3.90 6.24
C LEU A 107 0.25 3.16 5.02
N THR A 108 -0.88 2.49 5.19
CA THR A 108 -1.68 1.86 4.13
C THR A 108 -3.06 2.52 4.14
N MET A 109 -3.47 3.10 3.02
CA MET A 109 -4.77 3.73 2.83
C MET A 109 -5.57 2.91 1.84
N ASN A 110 -6.54 2.18 2.36
CA ASN A 110 -7.38 1.29 1.57
C ASN A 110 -8.84 1.69 1.81
N ASN A 111 -9.66 1.66 0.76
CA ASN A 111 -11.12 1.70 0.98
C ASN A 111 -11.58 0.35 1.60
N ILE A 112 -12.82 0.28 2.10
CA ILE A 112 -13.33 -0.92 2.79
C ILE A 112 -13.17 -2.18 1.92
N PRO A 113 -13.62 -2.22 0.65
CA PRO A 113 -13.41 -3.38 -0.21
C PRO A 113 -11.94 -3.78 -0.40
N ALA A 114 -11.04 -2.81 -0.66
CA ALA A 114 -9.61 -3.06 -0.81
C ALA A 114 -8.99 -3.61 0.48
N TYR A 115 -9.42 -3.11 1.64
CA TYR A 115 -8.98 -3.61 2.93
C TYR A 115 -9.33 -5.08 3.13
N GLY A 116 -10.56 -5.50 2.83
CA GLY A 116 -10.97 -6.90 2.95
C GLY A 116 -10.13 -7.84 2.11
N MET A 117 -9.75 -7.40 0.91
CA MET A 117 -8.91 -8.19 0.02
C MET A 117 -7.46 -8.26 0.48
N ALA A 118 -6.87 -7.14 0.91
CA ALA A 118 -5.49 -7.10 1.35
C ALA A 118 -5.27 -7.77 2.72
N SER A 119 -6.27 -7.73 3.60
CA SER A 119 -6.19 -8.30 4.96
C SER A 119 -6.81 -9.67 5.11
N GLY A 120 -7.55 -10.14 4.09
CA GLY A 120 -8.41 -11.33 4.19
C GLY A 120 -9.65 -11.13 5.09
N TRP A 121 -9.94 -9.89 5.50
CA TRP A 121 -11.07 -9.59 6.38
C TRP A 121 -12.42 -9.60 5.64
N SER A 122 -13.45 -10.13 6.30
CA SER A 122 -14.81 -10.03 5.75
C SER A 122 -15.33 -8.60 5.88
N THR A 123 -15.44 -7.90 4.76
CA THR A 123 -16.00 -6.54 4.73
C THR A 123 -17.52 -6.53 4.58
N LEU A 124 -18.15 -7.70 4.66
CA LEU A 124 -19.60 -7.88 4.50
C LEU A 124 -20.24 -8.35 5.81
N GLY A 125 -21.47 -7.89 6.05
CA GLY A 125 -22.30 -8.28 7.19
C GLY A 125 -21.81 -7.73 8.53
N VAL A 126 -22.15 -8.42 9.61
CA VAL A 126 -21.88 -8.00 11.00
C VAL A 126 -20.39 -7.80 11.27
N MET A 127 -19.52 -8.58 10.61
CA MET A 127 -18.06 -8.45 10.74
C MET A 127 -17.45 -7.38 9.83
N GLY A 128 -18.26 -6.59 9.11
CA GLY A 128 -17.77 -5.64 8.11
C GLY A 128 -16.83 -4.56 8.66
N CYS A 129 -16.97 -4.21 9.94
CA CYS A 129 -16.09 -3.25 10.61
C CYS A 129 -14.92 -3.97 11.31
N PRO A 130 -13.65 -3.76 10.90
CA PRO A 130 -12.50 -4.39 11.56
C PRO A 130 -12.22 -3.82 12.96
N ILE A 131 -12.81 -2.67 13.31
CA ILE A 131 -12.61 -2.02 14.62
C ILE A 131 -13.65 -2.53 15.62
N CYS A 132 -14.91 -2.54 15.20
CA CYS A 132 -16.03 -2.87 16.07
C CYS A 132 -16.37 -4.37 16.07
N MET A 133 -15.96 -5.12 15.03
CA MET A 133 -16.24 -6.55 14.89
C MET A 133 -17.73 -6.85 15.12
N GLU A 134 -18.05 -7.77 16.03
CA GLU A 134 -19.42 -8.19 16.36
C GLU A 134 -20.23 -7.13 17.12
N ASP A 135 -19.57 -6.13 17.72
CA ASP A 135 -20.22 -5.08 18.53
C ASP A 135 -20.84 -3.96 17.67
N THR A 136 -21.09 -4.22 16.38
CA THR A 136 -21.76 -3.28 15.49
C THR A 136 -23.28 -3.46 15.50
N CYS A 137 -24.01 -2.35 15.69
CA CYS A 137 -25.46 -2.31 15.46
C CYS A 137 -25.84 -2.27 13.96
N ALA A 138 -24.85 -2.38 13.06
CA ALA A 138 -25.05 -2.27 11.63
C ALA A 138 -25.34 -3.65 11.04
N PHE A 139 -26.60 -3.89 10.67
CA PHE A 139 -27.03 -5.14 10.02
C PHE A 139 -26.63 -5.21 8.54
N TYR A 140 -26.34 -4.05 7.94
CA TYR A 140 -25.93 -3.89 6.54
C TYR A 140 -24.90 -2.75 6.45
N LEU A 141 -23.77 -3.01 5.79
CA LEU A 141 -22.76 -2.05 5.33
C LEU A 141 -22.64 -2.17 3.81
#